data_AF-A0A946J5V4-F1
#
_entry.id   AF-A0A946J5V4-F1
#
_cell.length_a   1.000
_cell.length_b   1.000
_cell.length_c   1.000
_cell.angle_alpha   90.00
_cell.angle_beta   90.00
_cell.angle_gamma   90.00
#
_symmetry.space_group_name_H-M   'P 1'
#
loop_
_entity.id
_entity.type
_entity.pdbx_description
1 polymer ?
#
loop_
_entity_poly.entity_id
_entity_poly.type
_entity_poly.pdbx_seq_one_letter_code
_entity_poly.pdbx_strand_id
1 'polypeptide(L)'
;MKKEEAIVKASSDEPITKHRKKSRKLLFQELYAMSYNKFDAQLFKESFFDNVFTFNQDEEYINEMKKIITFYEKFFIYIIKEYTPKFKIETMSKSYILPIYM
;
A
#
# COMPACT_ATOMS: atom_id res chain seq x y z
N MET A 1 -15.60 36.56 13.46
CA MET A 1 -15.39 36.24 12.04
C MET A 1 -13.91 36.31 11.66
N LYS A 2 -13.06 35.42 12.20
CA LYS A 2 -11.62 35.32 11.82
C LYS A 2 -11.14 33.86 11.75
N LYS A 3 -12.04 32.92 11.42
CA LYS A 3 -11.73 31.49 11.34
C LYS A 3 -11.91 30.88 9.95
N GLU A 4 -12.45 31.61 8.98
CA GLU A 4 -12.75 31.07 7.64
C GLU A 4 -11.64 31.34 6.61
N GLU A 5 -10.68 32.22 6.90
CA GLU A 5 -9.57 32.54 5.96
C GLU A 5 -8.36 31.62 6.10
N ALA A 6 -8.35 30.70 7.07
CA ALA A 6 -7.23 29.76 7.27
C ALA A 6 -7.28 28.51 6.37
N ILE A 7 -8.31 28.36 5.53
CA ILE A 7 -8.51 27.16 4.70
C ILE A 7 -8.04 27.37 3.25
N VAL A 8 -7.68 28.60 2.85
CA VAL A 8 -7.32 28.92 1.46
C VAL A 8 -5.95 29.60 1.40
N LYS A 9 -4.87 28.87 1.72
CA LYS A 9 -3.48 29.13 1.28
C LYS A 9 -2.48 28.11 1.87
N ALA A 10 -2.57 26.87 1.45
CA ALA A 10 -1.37 26.03 1.30
C ALA A 10 -1.15 25.92 -0.21
N SER A 11 -0.66 26.98 -0.86
CA SER A 11 0.76 27.09 -1.24
C SER A 11 1.25 25.80 -1.90
N SER A 12 1.15 25.83 -3.22
CA SER A 12 1.51 24.80 -4.19
C SER A 12 3.02 24.61 -4.40
N ASP A 13 3.86 24.83 -3.37
CA ASP A 13 5.33 24.83 -3.52
C ASP A 13 6.10 24.12 -2.39
N GLU A 14 5.44 23.31 -1.56
CA GLU A 14 6.19 22.34 -0.75
C GLU A 14 6.61 21.15 -1.64
N PRO A 15 7.91 20.77 -1.68
CA PRO A 15 8.30 19.58 -2.40
C PRO A 15 7.49 18.42 -1.85
N ILE A 16 6.68 17.78 -2.70
CA ILE A 16 5.87 16.60 -2.32
C ILE A 16 6.82 15.64 -1.65
N THR A 17 6.79 15.62 -0.32
CA THR A 17 7.78 14.87 0.43
C THR A 17 7.29 13.43 0.33
N LYS A 18 7.71 12.74 -0.73
CA LYS A 18 7.26 11.38 -1.07
C LYS A 18 7.48 10.49 0.16
N HIS A 19 6.40 10.23 0.90
CA HIS A 19 6.48 9.50 2.16
C HIS A 19 6.51 7.99 1.89
N ARG A 20 7.55 7.50 1.21
CA ARG A 20 7.68 6.09 0.80
C ARG A 20 7.43 5.10 1.94
N LYS A 21 7.90 5.40 3.15
CA LYS A 21 7.64 4.58 4.35
C LYS A 21 6.16 4.46 4.68
N LYS A 22 5.41 5.56 4.54
CA LYS A 22 3.95 5.55 4.76
C LYS A 22 3.26 4.87 3.57
N SER A 23 3.63 5.18 2.33
CA SER A 23 3.12 4.54 1.11
C SER A 23 3.29 3.01 1.13
N ARG A 24 4.41 2.49 1.64
CA ARG A 24 4.61 1.04 1.85
C ARG A 24 3.58 0.42 2.81
N LYS A 25 3.20 1.13 3.88
CA LYS A 25 2.15 0.65 4.79
C LYS A 25 0.79 0.61 4.09
N LEU A 26 0.51 1.58 3.23
CA LEU A 26 -0.73 1.61 2.44
C LEU A 26 -0.77 0.47 1.42
N LEU A 27 0.35 0.25 0.72
CA LEU A 27 0.53 -0.88 -0.19
C LEU A 27 0.25 -2.21 0.52
N PHE A 28 0.71 -2.38 1.77
CA PHE A 28 0.40 -3.57 2.57
C PHE A 28 -1.09 -3.74 2.83
N GLN A 29 -1.77 -2.67 3.23
CA GLN A 29 -3.22 -2.71 3.48
C GLN A 29 -3.99 -3.05 2.20
N GLU A 30 -3.59 -2.48 1.07
CA GLU A 30 -4.20 -2.73 -0.24
C GLU A 30 -4.03 -4.19 -0.66
N LEU A 31 -2.80 -4.70 -0.63
CA LEU A 31 -2.50 -6.10 -0.97
C LEU A 31 -3.19 -7.09 -0.02
N TYR A 32 -3.31 -6.73 1.26
CA TYR A 32 -4.06 -7.52 2.23
C TYR A 32 -5.54 -7.58 1.85
N ALA A 33 -6.19 -6.43 1.59
CA ALA A 33 -7.59 -6.40 1.17
C ALA A 33 -7.83 -7.18 -0.13
N MET A 34 -6.94 -7.05 -1.11
CA MET A 34 -6.96 -7.79 -2.37
C MET A 34 -6.89 -9.32 -2.18
N SER A 35 -6.30 -9.79 -1.08
CA SER A 35 -6.11 -11.22 -0.83
C SER A 35 -7.37 -11.94 -0.32
N TYR A 36 -8.40 -11.22 0.13
CA TYR A 36 -9.60 -11.81 0.76
C TYR A 36 -10.91 -11.49 0.04
N ASN A 37 -11.00 -10.34 -0.64
CA ASN A 37 -12.25 -9.85 -1.22
C ASN A 37 -12.06 -9.44 -2.67
N LYS A 38 -13.16 -9.32 -3.42
CA LYS A 38 -13.15 -8.61 -4.70
C LYS A 38 -12.75 -7.16 -4.41
N PHE A 39 -11.57 -6.79 -4.91
CA PHE A 39 -10.99 -5.49 -4.63
C PHE A 39 -11.62 -4.39 -5.47
N ASP A 40 -12.09 -3.34 -4.81
CA ASP A 40 -12.53 -2.09 -5.43
C ASP A 40 -11.59 -0.98 -4.97
N ALA A 41 -10.76 -0.50 -5.89
CA ALA A 41 -9.73 0.49 -5.59
C ALA A 41 -10.32 1.82 -5.14
N GLN A 42 -11.46 2.22 -5.71
CA GLN A 42 -12.09 3.50 -5.40
C GLN A 42 -12.72 3.44 -4.01
N LEU A 43 -13.50 2.40 -3.74
CA LEU A 43 -14.10 2.20 -2.42
C LEU A 43 -13.03 2.07 -1.33
N PHE A 44 -11.94 1.38 -1.61
CA PHE A 44 -10.81 1.25 -0.69
C PHE A 44 -10.16 2.62 -0.41
N LYS A 45 -9.93 3.43 -1.46
CA LYS A 45 -9.35 4.78 -1.33
C LYS A 45 -10.25 5.69 -0.48
N GLU A 46 -11.53 5.71 -0.78
CA GLU A 46 -12.52 6.51 -0.07
C GLU A 46 -12.68 6.08 1.40
N SER A 47 -12.72 4.77 1.66
CA SER A 47 -12.98 4.24 3.00
C SER A 47 -11.79 4.39 3.95
N PHE A 48 -10.57 4.31 3.44
CA PHE A 48 -9.38 4.25 4.28
C PHE A 48 -8.50 5.49 4.19
N PHE A 49 -8.61 6.31 3.14
CA PHE A 49 -7.59 7.32 2.86
C PHE A 49 -8.11 8.73 2.65
N ASP A 50 -9.17 8.90 1.88
CA ASP A 50 -9.67 10.23 1.56
C ASP A 50 -10.11 10.94 2.85
N ASN A 51 -9.47 12.09 3.13
CA ASN A 51 -9.67 12.89 4.35
C ASN A 51 -9.34 12.18 5.68
N VAL A 52 -8.76 10.97 5.65
CA VAL A 52 -8.35 10.22 6.85
C VAL A 52 -6.87 10.48 7.18
N PHE A 53 -6.01 10.60 6.17
CA PHE A 53 -4.58 10.80 6.35
C PHE A 53 -4.15 12.24 6.08
N THR A 54 -3.20 12.73 6.89
CA THR A 54 -2.63 14.08 6.76
C THR A 54 -1.44 14.14 5.79
N PHE A 55 -1.25 13.13 4.93
CA PHE A 55 -0.08 13.03 4.07
C PHE A 55 -0.45 12.57 2.67
N ASN A 56 0.27 13.07 1.67
CA ASN A 56 0.11 12.66 0.29
C ASN A 56 0.76 11.29 0.04
N GLN A 57 0.05 10.44 -0.68
CA GLN A 57 0.52 9.12 -1.06
C GLN A 57 1.46 9.23 -2.27
N ASP A 58 2.48 8.37 -2.31
CA ASP A 58 3.31 8.19 -3.50
C ASP A 58 2.61 7.17 -4.42
N GLU A 59 1.58 7.64 -5.14
CA GLU A 59 0.73 6.77 -5.98
C GLU A 59 1.51 6.08 -7.09
N GLU A 60 2.51 6.77 -7.67
CA GLU A 60 3.43 6.22 -8.66
C GLU A 60 4.15 5.00 -8.08
N TYR A 61 4.79 5.17 -6.91
CA TYR A 61 5.46 4.08 -6.21
C TYR A 61 4.51 2.92 -5.88
N ILE A 62 3.31 3.20 -5.36
CA ILE A 62 2.33 2.16 -5.01
C ILE A 62 1.96 1.36 -6.27
N ASN A 63 1.64 2.03 -7.37
CA ASN A 63 1.24 1.38 -8.61
C ASN A 63 2.37 0.56 -9.24
N GLU A 64 3.60 1.07 -9.24
CA GLU A 64 4.77 0.32 -9.69
C GLU A 64 5.00 -0.94 -8.85
N MET A 65 4.99 -0.80 -7.52
CA MET A 65 5.21 -1.93 -6.63
C MET A 65 4.12 -2.99 -6.76
N LYS A 66 2.84 -2.60 -6.89
CA LYS A 66 1.76 -3.57 -7.16
C LYS A 66 2.01 -4.36 -8.44
N LYS A 67 2.42 -3.70 -9.52
CA LYS A 67 2.75 -4.38 -10.79
C LYS A 67 3.90 -5.36 -10.62
N ILE A 68 4.98 -4.97 -9.94
CA ILE A 68 6.14 -5.83 -9.68
C ILE A 68 5.72 -7.05 -8.84
N ILE A 69 5.00 -6.84 -7.75
CA ILE A 69 4.60 -7.89 -6.81
C ILE A 69 3.67 -8.89 -7.50
N THR A 70 2.66 -8.41 -8.21
CA THR A 70 1.71 -9.28 -8.94
C THR A 70 2.40 -10.04 -10.07
N PHE A 71 3.30 -9.40 -10.81
CA PHE A 71 4.04 -10.05 -11.90
C PHE A 71 5.00 -11.14 -11.40
N TYR A 72 5.73 -10.87 -10.33
CA TYR A 72 6.73 -11.80 -9.77
C TYR A 72 6.20 -12.70 -8.65
N GLU A 73 4.89 -12.69 -8.36
CA GLU A 73 4.30 -13.43 -7.24
C GLU A 73 4.72 -14.90 -7.22
N LYS A 74 4.58 -15.60 -8.35
CA LYS A 74 4.96 -17.01 -8.48
C LYS A 74 6.45 -17.25 -8.22
N PHE A 75 7.30 -16.32 -8.68
CA PHE A 75 8.74 -16.40 -8.47
C PHE A 75 9.08 -16.22 -6.99
N PHE A 76 8.46 -15.26 -6.30
CA PHE A 76 8.68 -15.09 -4.87
C PHE A 76 8.19 -16.30 -4.06
N ILE A 77 7.02 -16.87 -4.41
CA ILE A 77 6.53 -18.11 -3.78
C ILE A 77 7.53 -19.26 -3.98
N TYR A 78 8.08 -19.38 -5.19
CA TYR A 78 9.12 -20.37 -5.47
C TYR A 78 10.36 -20.18 -4.57
N ILE A 79 10.91 -18.96 -4.50
CA ILE A 79 12.06 -18.66 -3.65
C ILE A 79 11.78 -19.01 -2.18
N ILE A 80 10.60 -18.65 -1.65
CA ILE A 80 10.27 -18.96 -0.24
C ILE A 80 10.19 -20.48 -0.04
N LYS A 81 9.63 -21.24 -0.98
CA LYS A 81 9.56 -22.71 -0.88
C LYS A 81 10.94 -23.37 -0.91
N GLU A 82 11.83 -22.88 -1.77
CA GLU A 82 13.20 -23.41 -1.90
C GLU A 82 14.05 -23.14 -0.65
N TYR A 83 14.04 -21.91 -0.15
CA TYR A 83 14.94 -21.50 0.94
C TYR A 83 14.32 -21.65 2.33
N THR A 84 13.01 -21.85 2.42
CA THR A 84 12.28 -21.95 3.69
C THR A 84 11.26 -23.10 3.65
N PRO A 85 11.69 -24.36 3.47
CA PRO A 85 10.79 -25.50 3.26
C PRO A 85 9.87 -25.80 4.47
N LYS A 86 10.21 -25.32 5.67
CA LYS A 86 9.35 -25.41 6.86
C LYS A 86 8.17 -24.42 6.82
N PHE A 87 8.21 -23.40 5.95
CA PHE A 87 7.17 -22.40 5.80
C PHE A 87 6.13 -22.88 4.78
N LYS A 88 5.00 -23.37 5.30
CA LYS A 88 3.85 -23.77 4.48
C LYS A 88 3.03 -22.54 4.09
N ILE A 89 3.49 -21.81 3.08
CA ILE A 89 2.89 -20.54 2.59
C ILE A 89 1.38 -20.66 2.37
N GLU A 90 0.91 -21.82 1.91
CA GLU A 90 -0.51 -22.08 1.64
C GLU A 90 -1.39 -21.97 2.90
N THR A 91 -0.81 -22.26 4.06
CA THR A 91 -1.51 -22.29 5.36
C THR A 91 -1.19 -21.07 6.23
N MET A 92 -0.22 -20.25 5.83
CA MET A 92 0.18 -19.08 6.59
C MET A 92 -0.78 -17.92 6.37
N SER A 93 -0.97 -17.11 7.42
CA SER A 93 -1.73 -15.86 7.30
C SER A 93 -1.07 -14.93 6.28
N LYS A 94 -1.88 -14.28 5.44
CA LYS A 94 -1.43 -13.30 4.46
C LYS A 94 -0.67 -12.15 5.11
N SER A 95 -0.96 -11.83 6.37
CA SER A 95 -0.22 -10.82 7.16
C SER A 95 1.27 -11.16 7.35
N TYR A 96 1.64 -12.44 7.32
CA TYR A 96 3.04 -12.88 7.41
C TYR A 96 3.72 -13.01 6.04
N ILE A 97 2.95 -13.26 4.99
CA ILE A 97 3.49 -13.49 3.64
C ILE A 97 3.72 -12.18 2.91
N LEU A 98 2.75 -11.27 2.93
CA LEU A 98 2.80 -10.01 2.19
C LEU A 98 4.02 -9.12 2.50
N PRO A 99 4.51 -9.03 3.76
CA PRO A 99 5.70 -8.24 4.05
C PRO A 99 6.97 -8.75 3.36
N ILE A 100 7.02 -10.02 2.92
CA ILE A 100 8.17 -10.58 2.20
C ILE A 100 8.34 -9.93 0.82
N TYR A 101 7.25 -9.41 0.25
CA TYR A 101 7.26 -8.77 -1.06
C TYR A 101 7.64 -7.28 -1.03
N MET A 102 7.94 -6.71 0.14
CA MET A 102 8.06 -5.25 0.35
C MET A 102 9.42 -4.79 0.82
#